data_AF-A0A942HKA9-F1
#
_entry.id   AF-A0A942HKA9-F1
#
_cell.length_a   1.000
_cell.length_b   1.000
_cell.length_c   1.000
_cell.angle_alpha   90.00
_cell.angle_beta   90.00
_cell.angle_gamma   90.00
#
_symmetry.space_group_name_H-M   'P 1'
#
loop_
_entity.id
_entity.type
_entity.pdbx_description
1 polymer ?
#
loop_
_entity_poly.entity_id
_entity_poly.type
_entity_poly.pdbx_seq_one_letter_code
_entity_poly.pdbx_strand_id
1 'polypeptide(L)'
;MYFQTAAAPVSHEPWLSIIGGGLAAAIVTILFSVLWDKKKQKMAEDWEFKRYEANQIHFATAGIMEAYFVAKAEMFYLTATLESLLATLNQLATQADQIVRQQGGPELTVAQLEQRKRDLLQPFEKFNQDQVNLRWNQYEQKAKENHAKAEIHLATLKFLLPSALHADLMGLFEKLSAPFEWNLGGGKQKLATLEEAQGDVLAFRAKLMAQLESKLGR
;
A
#
# COMPACT_ATOMS: atom_id res chain seq x y z
N MET A 1 57.44 71.63 57.67
CA MET A 1 57.60 70.21 58.03
C MET A 1 56.32 69.51 57.62
N TYR A 2 56.46 68.41 56.86
CA TYR A 2 55.45 67.52 56.27
C TYR A 2 54.45 67.01 57.33
N PHE A 3 53.19 66.66 57.01
CA PHE A 3 52.82 65.41 56.32
C PHE A 3 51.51 65.52 55.51
N GLN A 4 51.61 65.09 54.27
CA GLN A 4 50.52 64.81 53.34
C GLN A 4 50.11 63.34 53.57
N THR A 5 48.90 63.08 54.05
CA THR A 5 48.35 61.73 54.19
C THR A 5 47.88 61.25 52.82
N ALA A 6 48.72 60.46 52.16
CA ALA A 6 48.33 59.73 50.96
C ALA A 6 47.26 58.68 51.34
N ALA A 7 46.04 58.86 50.86
CA ALA A 7 45.06 57.77 50.82
C ALA A 7 45.62 56.68 49.89
N ALA A 8 45.84 55.49 50.44
CA ALA A 8 46.31 54.34 49.67
C ALA A 8 45.33 54.05 48.53
N PRO A 9 45.80 53.79 47.30
CA PRO A 9 44.93 53.30 46.25
C PRO A 9 44.35 51.95 46.71
N VAL A 10 43.02 51.81 46.67
CA VAL A 10 42.36 50.52 46.86
C VAL A 10 42.89 49.61 45.76
N SER A 11 43.83 48.74 46.12
CA SER A 11 44.41 47.77 45.22
C SER A 11 43.31 46.79 44.84
N HIS A 12 42.75 46.94 43.64
CA HIS A 12 42.03 45.83 43.01
C HIS A 12 43.06 44.73 42.78
N GLU A 13 43.08 43.76 43.69
CA GLU A 13 44.00 42.64 43.66
C GLU A 13 43.80 41.85 42.35
N PRO A 14 44.78 41.90 41.41
CA PRO A 14 44.60 41.35 40.07
C PRO A 14 44.30 39.85 40.11
N TRP A 15 44.85 39.14 41.09
CA TRP A 15 44.69 37.72 41.28
C TRP A 15 43.25 37.32 41.67
N LEU A 16 42.52 38.13 42.45
CA LEU A 16 41.11 37.91 42.75
C LEU A 16 40.22 38.08 41.50
N SER A 17 40.58 39.00 40.60
CA SER A 17 39.87 39.16 39.31
C SER A 17 40.15 38.01 38.34
N ILE A 18 41.36 37.46 38.34
CA ILE A 18 41.78 36.33 37.49
C ILE A 18 41.13 35.03 37.97
N ILE A 19 41.12 34.78 39.29
CA ILE A 19 40.48 33.59 39.88
C ILE A 19 38.95 33.70 39.78
N GLY A 20 38.38 34.88 40.07
CA GLY A 20 36.94 35.13 39.94
C GLY A 20 36.45 35.05 38.49
N GLY A 21 37.23 35.58 37.54
CA GLY A 21 36.95 35.49 36.10
C GLY A 21 37.08 34.07 35.55
N GLY A 22 38.09 33.31 36.01
CA GLY A 22 38.28 31.91 35.64
C GLY A 22 37.16 30.99 36.16
N LEU A 23 36.73 31.19 37.41
CA LEU A 23 35.60 30.45 38.00
C LEU A 23 34.28 30.75 37.29
N ALA A 24 34.00 32.04 37.01
CA ALA A 24 32.81 32.45 36.28
C ALA A 24 32.78 31.88 34.85
N ALA A 25 33.91 31.94 34.14
CA ALA A 25 34.03 31.35 32.80
C ALA A 25 33.85 29.83 32.81
N ALA A 26 34.38 29.13 33.81
CA ALA A 26 34.18 27.68 33.97
C ALA A 26 32.71 27.34 34.21
N ILE A 27 32.02 28.06 35.10
CA ILE A 27 30.58 27.86 35.37
C ILE A 27 29.76 28.10 34.11
N VAL A 28 30.01 29.19 33.37
CA VAL A 28 29.32 29.50 32.10
C VAL A 28 29.57 28.41 31.06
N THR A 29 30.79 27.89 30.95
CA THR A 29 31.14 26.83 30.01
C THR A 29 30.46 25.50 30.36
N ILE A 30 30.37 25.17 31.65
CA ILE A 30 29.66 23.98 32.13
C ILE A 30 28.16 24.12 31.83
N LEU A 31 27.54 25.24 32.17
CA LEU A 31 26.12 25.48 31.91
C LEU A 31 25.80 25.47 30.41
N PHE A 32 26.65 26.10 29.59
CA PHE A 32 26.53 26.08 28.14
C PHE A 32 26.63 24.65 27.60
N SER A 33 27.62 23.87 28.04
CA SER A 33 27.80 22.47 27.65
C SER A 33 26.59 21.62 28.00
N VAL A 34 26.05 21.75 29.22
CA VAL A 34 24.85 21.02 29.66
C VAL A 34 23.61 21.40 28.86
N LEU A 35 23.41 22.70 28.59
CA LEU A 35 22.29 23.17 27.76
C LEU A 35 22.41 22.69 26.32
N TRP A 36 23.62 22.71 25.76
CA TRP A 36 23.91 22.26 24.41
C TRP A 36 23.71 20.75 24.26
N ASP A 37 24.15 19.94 25.22
CA ASP A 37 23.94 18.50 25.23
C ASP A 37 22.45 18.13 25.35
N LYS A 38 21.70 18.80 26.24
CA LYS A 38 20.24 18.62 26.30
C LYS A 38 19.56 18.97 24.98
N LYS A 39 20.00 20.06 24.32
CA LYS A 39 19.47 20.46 23.02
C LYS A 39 19.79 19.43 21.94
N LYS A 40 21.01 18.89 21.93
CA LYS A 40 21.43 17.82 21.01
C LYS A 40 20.65 16.53 21.21
N GLN A 41 20.46 16.10 22.46
CA GLN A 41 19.67 14.92 22.80
C GLN A 41 18.24 15.06 22.28
N LYS A 42 17.59 16.19 22.56
CA LYS A 42 16.25 16.47 22.04
C LYS A 42 16.19 16.49 20.51
N MET A 43 17.18 17.10 19.85
CA MET A 43 17.26 17.10 18.39
C MET A 43 17.43 15.69 17.81
N ALA A 44 18.19 14.82 18.48
CA ALA A 44 18.36 13.43 18.09
C ALA A 44 17.05 12.65 18.26
N GLU A 45 16.37 12.79 19.41
CA GLU A 45 15.06 12.17 19.67
C GLU A 45 13.99 12.63 18.66
N ASP A 46 13.89 13.94 18.41
CA ASP A 46 12.96 14.52 17.44
C ASP A 46 13.24 13.97 16.02
N TRP A 47 14.52 13.81 15.67
CA TRP A 47 14.91 13.23 14.38
C TRP A 47 14.58 11.74 14.28
N GLU A 48 14.81 10.97 15.33
CA GLU A 48 14.45 9.55 15.37
C GLU A 48 12.94 9.34 15.22
N PHE A 49 12.14 10.17 15.90
CA PHE A 49 10.69 10.14 15.78
C PHE A 49 10.23 10.46 14.35
N LYS A 50 10.74 11.54 13.74
CA LYS A 50 10.44 11.89 12.34
C LYS A 50 10.84 10.78 11.37
N ARG A 51 12.01 10.18 11.57
CA ARG A 51 12.48 9.05 10.77
C ARG A 51 11.55 7.84 10.92
N TYR A 52 11.09 7.55 12.13
CA TYR A 52 10.17 6.47 12.38
C TYR A 52 8.83 6.67 11.66
N GLU A 53 8.22 7.86 11.77
CA GLU A 53 7.00 8.21 11.04
C GLU A 53 7.19 8.12 9.52
N ALA A 54 8.30 8.65 9.00
CA ALA A 54 8.63 8.58 7.58
C ALA A 54 8.78 7.14 7.08
N ASN A 55 9.42 6.27 7.88
CA ASN A 55 9.52 4.85 7.57
C ASN A 55 8.15 4.17 7.55
N GLN A 56 7.27 4.47 8.52
CA GLN A 56 5.91 3.93 8.51
C GLN A 56 5.13 4.35 7.27
N ILE A 57 5.23 5.62 6.85
CA ILE A 57 4.62 6.11 5.60
C ILE A 57 5.19 5.36 4.40
N HIS A 58 6.52 5.17 4.35
CA HIS A 58 7.17 4.44 3.26
C HIS A 58 6.66 3.00 3.14
N PHE A 59 6.68 2.24 4.23
CA PHE A 59 6.26 0.85 4.26
C PHE A 59 4.77 0.69 3.96
N ALA A 60 3.93 1.56 4.53
CA ALA A 60 2.50 1.54 4.25
C ALA A 60 2.20 1.89 2.78
N THR A 61 2.92 2.85 2.21
CA THR A 61 2.80 3.18 0.79
C THR A 61 3.17 1.99 -0.09
N ALA A 62 4.32 1.34 0.18
CA ALA A 62 4.74 0.16 -0.56
C ALA A 62 3.72 -0.98 -0.45
N GLY A 63 3.19 -1.22 0.75
CA GLY A 63 2.20 -2.26 0.99
C GLY A 63 0.86 -2.02 0.30
N ILE A 64 0.38 -0.76 0.25
CA ILE A 64 -0.82 -0.39 -0.51
C ILE A 64 -0.61 -0.59 -2.02
N MET A 65 0.54 -0.17 -2.53
CA MET A 65 0.89 -0.38 -3.94
C MET A 65 0.93 -1.86 -4.30
N GLU A 66 1.54 -2.67 -3.44
CA GLU A 66 1.59 -4.12 -3.63
C GLU A 66 0.18 -4.72 -3.62
N ALA A 67 -0.66 -4.38 -2.62
CA ALA A 67 -2.03 -4.88 -2.54
C ALA A 67 -2.85 -4.54 -3.79
N TYR A 68 -2.71 -3.31 -4.32
CA TYR A 68 -3.36 -2.90 -5.56
C TYR A 68 -2.88 -3.70 -6.78
N PHE A 69 -1.56 -3.82 -6.98
CA PHE A 69 -1.03 -4.53 -8.15
C PHE A 69 -1.32 -6.02 -8.10
N VAL A 70 -1.28 -6.64 -6.91
CA VAL A 70 -1.68 -8.04 -6.75
C VAL A 70 -3.18 -8.18 -7.04
N ALA A 71 -4.04 -7.32 -6.49
CA ALA A 71 -5.49 -7.39 -6.79
C ALA A 71 -5.79 -7.26 -8.29
N LYS A 72 -5.10 -6.35 -8.99
CA LYS A 72 -5.19 -6.20 -10.45
C LYS A 72 -4.71 -7.45 -11.18
N ALA A 73 -3.55 -7.99 -10.82
CA ALA A 73 -2.97 -9.17 -11.46
C ALA A 73 -3.85 -10.42 -11.27
N GLU A 74 -4.34 -10.65 -10.04
CA GLU A 74 -5.24 -11.76 -9.72
C GLU A 74 -6.55 -11.67 -10.51
N MET A 75 -7.14 -10.46 -10.61
CA MET A 75 -8.36 -10.28 -11.39
C MET A 75 -8.11 -10.52 -12.89
N PHE A 76 -7.01 -10.01 -13.44
CA PHE A 76 -6.63 -10.25 -14.83
C PHE A 76 -6.45 -11.75 -15.11
N TYR A 77 -5.71 -12.45 -14.25
CA TYR A 77 -5.48 -13.89 -14.39
C TYR A 77 -6.78 -14.69 -14.31
N LEU A 78 -7.67 -14.33 -13.38
CA LEU A 78 -8.99 -14.93 -13.24
C LEU A 78 -9.80 -14.74 -14.52
N THR A 79 -9.98 -13.50 -14.99
CA THR A 79 -10.77 -13.22 -16.18
C THR A 79 -10.22 -13.92 -17.42
N ALA A 80 -8.89 -13.88 -17.63
CA ALA A 80 -8.25 -14.53 -18.76
C ALA A 80 -8.43 -16.06 -18.73
N THR A 81 -8.34 -16.66 -17.53
CA THR A 81 -8.56 -18.10 -17.37
C THR A 81 -10.00 -18.48 -17.68
N LEU A 82 -10.97 -17.73 -17.17
CA LEU A 82 -12.40 -17.96 -17.42
C LEU A 82 -12.76 -17.76 -18.90
N GLU A 83 -12.17 -16.78 -19.59
CA GLU A 83 -12.33 -16.60 -21.04
C GLU A 83 -11.81 -17.80 -21.82
N SER A 84 -10.61 -18.28 -21.47
CA SER A 84 -9.99 -19.44 -22.13
C SER A 84 -10.84 -20.70 -21.95
N LEU A 85 -11.34 -20.92 -20.73
CA LEU A 85 -12.25 -22.01 -20.40
C LEU A 85 -13.56 -21.94 -21.20
N LEU A 86 -14.17 -20.77 -21.30
CA LEU A 86 -15.38 -20.55 -22.09
C LEU A 86 -15.13 -20.76 -23.59
N ALA A 87 -14.03 -20.23 -24.12
CA ALA A 87 -13.66 -20.39 -25.52
C ALA A 87 -13.43 -21.87 -25.88
N THR A 88 -12.75 -22.61 -24.99
CA THR A 88 -12.51 -24.05 -25.16
C THR A 88 -13.83 -24.83 -25.19
N LEU A 89 -14.76 -24.52 -24.28
CA LEU A 89 -16.08 -25.18 -24.26
C LEU A 89 -16.89 -24.88 -25.52
N ASN A 90 -16.85 -23.64 -26.02
CA ASN A 90 -17.53 -23.27 -27.27
C ASN A 90 -16.94 -24.01 -28.49
N GLN A 91 -15.62 -24.20 -28.53
CA GLN A 91 -14.96 -24.99 -29.57
C GLN A 91 -15.39 -26.46 -29.49
N LEU A 92 -15.40 -27.06 -28.29
CA LEU A 92 -15.87 -28.43 -28.09
C LEU A 92 -17.34 -28.60 -28.48
N ALA A 93 -18.21 -27.64 -28.13
CA ALA A 93 -19.61 -27.65 -28.52
C ALA A 93 -19.80 -27.62 -30.04
N THR A 94 -18.97 -26.84 -30.74
CA THR A 94 -18.96 -26.79 -32.21
C THR A 94 -18.47 -28.10 -32.82
N GLN A 95 -17.43 -28.70 -32.27
CA GLN A 95 -16.92 -30.00 -32.72
C GLN A 95 -17.93 -31.12 -32.46
N ALA A 96 -18.59 -31.14 -31.31
CA ALA A 96 -19.64 -32.10 -30.98
C ALA A 96 -20.82 -32.00 -31.96
N ASP A 97 -21.24 -30.79 -32.32
CA ASP A 97 -22.29 -30.58 -33.33
C ASP A 97 -21.88 -31.14 -34.71
N GLN A 98 -20.62 -30.95 -35.13
CA GLN A 98 -20.11 -31.53 -36.37
C GLN A 98 -20.07 -33.07 -36.33
N ILE A 99 -19.58 -33.66 -35.23
CA ILE A 99 -19.50 -35.12 -35.03
C ILE A 99 -20.89 -35.74 -35.09
N VAL A 100 -21.84 -35.17 -34.34
CA VAL A 100 -23.22 -35.69 -34.27
C VAL A 100 -23.91 -35.62 -35.63
N ARG A 101 -23.70 -34.55 -36.41
CA ARG A 101 -24.24 -34.44 -37.77
C ARG A 101 -23.61 -35.44 -38.75
N GLN A 102 -22.30 -35.66 -38.66
CA GLN A 102 -21.59 -36.63 -39.52
C GLN A 102 -21.97 -38.09 -39.19
N GLN A 103 -22.16 -38.40 -37.91
CA GLN A 103 -22.55 -39.74 -37.44
C GLN A 103 -24.07 -39.96 -37.46
N GLY A 104 -24.84 -38.91 -37.79
CA GLY A 104 -26.28 -38.87 -37.57
C GLY A 104 -27.09 -39.80 -38.46
N GLY A 105 -26.61 -40.07 -39.68
CA GLY A 105 -27.41 -40.75 -40.70
C GLY A 105 -28.77 -40.07 -40.98
N PRO A 106 -29.51 -40.50 -42.00
CA PRO A 106 -30.87 -39.99 -42.23
C PRO A 106 -31.91 -40.51 -41.22
N GLU A 107 -31.54 -41.46 -40.36
CA GLU A 107 -32.48 -42.18 -39.49
C GLU A 107 -32.63 -41.61 -38.07
N LEU A 108 -31.73 -40.74 -37.62
CA LEU A 108 -31.83 -40.14 -36.29
C LEU A 108 -32.71 -38.87 -36.30
N THR A 109 -33.61 -38.81 -35.33
CA THR A 109 -34.41 -37.60 -35.07
C THR A 109 -33.54 -36.48 -34.49
N VAL A 110 -33.97 -35.23 -34.67
CA VAL A 110 -33.30 -34.04 -34.08
C VAL A 110 -33.12 -34.19 -32.56
N ALA A 111 -34.12 -34.75 -31.87
CA ALA A 111 -34.04 -34.98 -30.43
C ALA A 111 -32.94 -35.98 -30.04
N GLN A 112 -32.73 -37.04 -30.84
CA GLN A 112 -31.67 -38.03 -30.60
C GLN A 112 -30.28 -37.44 -30.87
N LEU A 113 -30.15 -36.58 -31.89
CA LEU A 113 -28.91 -35.86 -32.18
C LEU A 113 -28.55 -34.90 -31.04
N GLU A 114 -29.51 -34.09 -30.58
CA GLU A 114 -29.31 -33.20 -29.43
C GLU A 114 -28.97 -33.96 -28.15
N GLN A 115 -29.60 -35.13 -27.92
CA GLN A 115 -29.24 -35.96 -26.77
C GLN A 115 -27.80 -36.46 -26.85
N ARG A 116 -27.37 -37.00 -28.00
CA ARG A 116 -25.98 -37.44 -28.19
C ARG A 116 -24.99 -36.29 -28.03
N LYS A 117 -25.33 -35.10 -28.51
CA LYS A 117 -24.51 -33.90 -28.31
C LYS A 117 -24.36 -33.56 -26.83
N ARG A 118 -25.47 -33.58 -26.07
CA ARG A 118 -25.44 -33.38 -24.62
C ARG A 118 -24.58 -34.43 -23.91
N ASP A 119 -24.75 -35.71 -24.27
CA ASP A 119 -23.98 -36.80 -23.65
C ASP A 119 -22.46 -36.67 -23.93
N LEU A 120 -22.09 -36.21 -25.13
CA LEU A 120 -20.69 -35.93 -25.49
C LEU A 120 -20.11 -34.73 -24.72
N LEU A 121 -20.90 -33.68 -24.48
CA LEU A 121 -20.44 -32.45 -23.85
C LEU A 121 -20.47 -32.49 -22.32
N GLN A 122 -21.37 -33.27 -21.72
CA GLN A 122 -21.55 -33.37 -20.27
C GLN A 122 -20.25 -33.50 -19.46
N PRO A 123 -19.29 -34.39 -19.78
CA PRO A 123 -18.05 -34.50 -19.01
C PRO A 123 -17.19 -33.23 -19.09
N PHE A 124 -17.18 -32.55 -20.23
CA PHE A 124 -16.42 -31.31 -20.43
C PHE A 124 -17.09 -30.13 -19.74
N GLU A 125 -18.43 -30.04 -19.79
CA GLU A 125 -19.20 -29.04 -19.05
C GLU A 125 -18.95 -29.17 -17.55
N LYS A 126 -18.99 -30.40 -17.01
CA LYS A 126 -18.70 -30.66 -15.60
C LYS A 126 -17.27 -30.28 -15.23
N PHE A 127 -16.28 -30.74 -16.00
CA PHE A 127 -14.88 -30.39 -15.77
C PHE A 127 -14.67 -28.87 -15.80
N ASN A 128 -15.28 -28.19 -16.77
CA ASN A 128 -15.18 -26.74 -16.89
C ASN A 128 -15.78 -26.03 -15.68
N GLN A 129 -16.98 -26.45 -15.24
CA GLN A 129 -17.60 -25.89 -14.04
C GLN A 129 -16.73 -26.10 -12.79
N ASP A 130 -16.11 -27.27 -12.63
CA ASP A 130 -15.19 -27.54 -11.53
C ASP A 130 -13.95 -26.62 -11.58
N GLN A 131 -13.39 -26.38 -12.76
CA GLN A 131 -12.29 -25.42 -12.93
C GLN A 131 -12.72 -23.98 -12.64
N VAL A 132 -13.88 -23.54 -13.12
CA VAL A 132 -14.44 -22.21 -12.83
C VAL A 132 -14.59 -22.01 -11.32
N ASN A 133 -15.19 -22.99 -10.63
CA ASN A 133 -15.37 -22.94 -9.18
C ASN A 133 -14.03 -22.87 -8.44
N LEU A 134 -13.04 -23.68 -8.85
CA LEU A 134 -11.71 -23.66 -8.27
C LEU A 134 -11.04 -22.29 -8.42
N ARG A 135 -11.17 -21.65 -9.59
CA ARG A 135 -10.57 -20.33 -9.85
C ARG A 135 -11.23 -19.23 -9.02
N TRP A 136 -12.55 -19.25 -8.87
CA TRP A 136 -13.23 -18.29 -7.98
C TRP A 136 -12.83 -18.47 -6.52
N ASN A 137 -12.70 -19.71 -6.04
CA ASN A 137 -12.27 -19.98 -4.66
C ASN A 137 -10.83 -19.49 -4.39
N GLN A 138 -9.91 -19.71 -5.34
CA GLN A 138 -8.54 -19.19 -5.26
C GLN A 138 -8.51 -17.66 -5.22
N TYR A 139 -9.28 -17.03 -6.12
CA TYR A 139 -9.42 -15.58 -6.15
C TYR A 139 -10.00 -15.03 -4.84
N GLU A 140 -11.05 -15.64 -4.31
CA GLU A 140 -11.69 -15.20 -3.06
C GLU A 140 -10.69 -15.10 -1.91
N GLN A 141 -9.90 -16.15 -1.72
CA GLN A 141 -8.91 -16.19 -0.66
C GLN A 141 -7.88 -15.06 -0.85
N LYS A 142 -7.36 -14.90 -2.07
CA LYS A 142 -6.38 -13.86 -2.38
C LYS A 142 -6.94 -12.44 -2.26
N ALA A 143 -8.19 -12.24 -2.67
CA ALA A 143 -8.89 -10.97 -2.53
C ALA A 143 -9.03 -10.58 -1.05
N LYS A 144 -9.41 -11.52 -0.17
CA LYS A 144 -9.48 -11.28 1.28
C LYS A 144 -8.12 -10.95 1.89
N GLU A 145 -7.08 -11.70 1.53
CA GLU A 145 -5.70 -11.44 1.99
C GLU A 145 -5.22 -10.05 1.57
N ASN A 146 -5.43 -9.66 0.31
CA ASN A 146 -5.03 -8.35 -0.21
C ASN A 146 -5.83 -7.20 0.40
N HIS A 147 -7.13 -7.39 0.59
CA HIS A 147 -8.00 -6.40 1.23
C HIS A 147 -7.52 -6.13 2.67
N ALA A 148 -7.33 -7.18 3.47
CA ALA A 148 -6.82 -7.05 4.84
C ALA A 148 -5.45 -6.38 4.90
N LYS A 149 -4.54 -6.73 3.96
CA LYS A 149 -3.23 -6.08 3.84
C LYS A 149 -3.36 -4.57 3.60
N ALA A 150 -4.22 -4.17 2.66
CA ALA A 150 -4.48 -2.76 2.39
C ALA A 150 -5.06 -2.05 3.62
N GLU A 151 -6.04 -2.65 4.31
CA GLU A 151 -6.63 -2.08 5.53
C GLU A 151 -5.60 -1.82 6.63
N ILE A 152 -4.68 -2.76 6.88
CA ILE A 152 -3.62 -2.60 7.88
C ILE A 152 -2.75 -1.38 7.56
N HIS A 153 -2.37 -1.22 6.29
CA HIS A 153 -1.58 -0.07 5.87
C HIS A 153 -2.36 1.25 5.91
N LEU A 154 -3.65 1.24 5.56
CA LEU A 154 -4.53 2.41 5.68
C LEU A 154 -4.74 2.83 7.14
N ALA A 155 -4.88 1.86 8.05
CA ALA A 155 -4.97 2.11 9.48
C ALA A 155 -3.67 2.72 10.03
N THR A 156 -2.51 2.23 9.57
CA THR A 156 -1.20 2.78 9.93
C THR A 156 -1.08 4.25 9.51
N LEU A 157 -1.59 4.61 8.33
CA LEU A 157 -1.50 5.96 7.78
C LEU A 157 -2.44 6.98 8.45
N LYS A 158 -3.48 6.52 9.17
CA LYS A 158 -4.56 7.37 9.72
C LYS A 158 -4.05 8.56 10.53
N PHE A 159 -3.02 8.36 11.34
CA PHE A 159 -2.47 9.39 12.23
C PHE A 159 -1.19 10.04 11.69
N LEU A 160 -0.67 9.53 10.56
CA LEU A 160 0.59 9.98 9.97
C LEU A 160 0.38 10.99 8.84
N LEU A 161 -0.81 10.97 8.22
CA LEU A 161 -1.17 11.80 7.09
C LEU A 161 -2.15 12.93 7.47
N PRO A 162 -2.21 14.01 6.69
CA PRO A 162 -3.31 14.96 6.76
C PRO A 162 -4.65 14.26 6.56
N SER A 163 -5.67 14.67 7.32
CA SER A 163 -7.00 14.03 7.32
C SER A 163 -7.65 13.99 5.93
N ALA A 164 -7.52 15.05 5.14
CA ALA A 164 -8.03 15.11 3.78
C ALA A 164 -7.36 14.07 2.87
N LEU A 165 -6.04 13.92 2.96
CA LEU A 165 -5.30 12.95 2.14
C LEU A 165 -5.65 11.50 2.53
N HIS A 166 -5.82 11.24 3.83
CA HIS A 166 -6.28 9.94 4.32
C HIS A 166 -7.71 9.64 3.84
N ALA A 167 -8.62 10.62 3.90
CA ALA A 167 -9.99 10.47 3.42
C ALA A 167 -10.05 10.17 1.92
N ASP A 168 -9.27 10.90 1.10
CA ASP A 168 -9.21 10.64 -0.34
C ASP A 168 -8.69 9.22 -0.63
N LEU A 169 -7.68 8.77 0.11
CA LEU A 169 -7.10 7.42 -0.02
C LEU A 169 -8.09 6.33 0.40
N MET A 170 -8.86 6.57 1.48
CA MET A 170 -9.96 5.69 1.89
C MET A 170 -11.05 5.62 0.83
N GLY A 171 -11.45 6.74 0.23
CA GLY A 171 -12.43 6.76 -0.85
C GLY A 171 -11.97 5.96 -2.08
N LEU A 172 -10.69 6.05 -2.44
CA LEU A 172 -10.12 5.22 -3.50
C LEU A 172 -10.15 3.74 -3.10
N PHE A 173 -9.77 3.40 -1.87
CA PHE A 173 -9.82 2.02 -1.37
C PHE A 173 -11.24 1.44 -1.40
N GLU A 174 -12.24 2.21 -0.97
CA GLU A 174 -13.66 1.81 -1.00
C GLU A 174 -14.14 1.57 -2.44
N LYS A 175 -13.84 2.48 -3.36
CA LYS A 175 -14.14 2.31 -4.79
C LYS A 175 -13.52 1.03 -5.34
N LEU A 176 -12.23 0.79 -5.05
CA LEU A 176 -11.51 -0.39 -5.54
C LEU A 176 -11.88 -1.67 -4.81
N SER A 177 -12.49 -1.60 -3.63
CA SER A 177 -12.97 -2.75 -2.85
C SER A 177 -14.47 -3.02 -3.04
N ALA A 178 -15.17 -2.18 -3.80
CA ALA A 178 -16.59 -2.32 -4.03
C ALA A 178 -16.95 -3.75 -4.52
N PRO A 179 -18.03 -4.35 -3.99
CA PRO A 179 -18.52 -5.64 -4.45
C PRO A 179 -18.82 -5.63 -5.95
N PHE A 180 -18.70 -6.79 -6.58
CA PHE A 180 -19.02 -7.01 -7.98
C PHE A 180 -19.64 -8.40 -8.16
N GLU A 181 -20.23 -8.65 -9.32
CA GLU A 181 -20.85 -9.95 -9.61
C GLU A 181 -19.81 -11.05 -9.84
N TRP A 182 -20.04 -12.22 -9.24
CA TRP A 182 -19.14 -13.38 -9.30
C TRP A 182 -19.36 -14.20 -10.58
N ASN A 183 -19.14 -13.53 -11.71
CA ASN A 183 -19.19 -14.10 -13.03
C ASN A 183 -18.15 -13.43 -13.93
N LEU A 184 -17.95 -13.94 -15.15
CA LEU A 184 -16.95 -13.40 -16.07
C LEU A 184 -17.20 -11.92 -16.40
N GLY A 185 -18.46 -11.51 -16.57
CA GLY A 185 -18.83 -10.12 -16.87
C GLY A 185 -18.46 -9.17 -15.73
N GLY A 186 -18.84 -9.52 -14.50
CA GLY A 186 -18.51 -8.76 -13.30
C GLY A 186 -17.00 -8.70 -13.04
N GLY A 187 -16.29 -9.81 -13.24
CA GLY A 187 -14.82 -9.85 -13.15
C GLY A 187 -14.14 -8.90 -14.14
N LYS A 188 -14.61 -8.86 -15.39
CA LYS A 188 -14.11 -7.91 -16.41
C LYS A 188 -14.38 -6.45 -16.05
N GLN A 189 -15.59 -6.14 -15.57
CA GLN A 189 -15.92 -4.79 -15.10
C GLN A 189 -15.03 -4.38 -13.92
N LYS A 190 -14.77 -5.32 -13.00
CA LYS A 190 -13.85 -5.08 -11.88
C LYS A 190 -12.43 -4.84 -12.35
N LEU A 191 -11.93 -5.62 -13.32
CA LEU A 191 -10.62 -5.42 -13.92
C LEU A 191 -10.49 -4.04 -14.56
N ALA A 192 -11.49 -3.63 -15.36
CA ALA A 192 -11.51 -2.31 -15.97
C ALA A 192 -11.47 -1.19 -14.92
N THR A 193 -12.24 -1.33 -13.83
CA THR A 193 -12.22 -0.39 -12.71
C THR A 193 -10.82 -0.26 -12.09
N LEU A 194 -10.12 -1.39 -11.92
CA LEU A 194 -8.73 -1.40 -11.42
C LEU A 194 -7.79 -0.74 -12.42
N GLU A 195 -7.91 -1.05 -13.71
CA GLU A 195 -7.07 -0.47 -14.78
C GLU A 195 -7.22 1.05 -14.90
N GLU A 196 -8.45 1.55 -14.89
CA GLU A 196 -8.76 2.98 -14.94
C GLU A 196 -8.21 3.74 -13.74
N ALA A 197 -8.23 3.11 -12.56
CA ALA A 197 -7.73 3.70 -11.33
C ALA A 197 -6.19 3.75 -11.23
N GLN A 198 -5.45 3.15 -12.17
CA GLN A 198 -3.99 3.11 -12.11
C GLN A 198 -3.36 4.51 -12.03
N GLY A 199 -3.90 5.47 -12.78
CA GLY A 199 -3.44 6.86 -12.74
C GLY A 199 -3.61 7.47 -11.35
N ASP A 200 -4.79 7.30 -10.75
CA ASP A 200 -5.11 7.79 -9.41
C ASP A 200 -4.20 7.16 -8.35
N VAL A 201 -4.00 5.84 -8.40
CA VAL A 201 -3.13 5.11 -7.48
C VAL A 201 -1.68 5.63 -7.54
N LEU A 202 -1.15 5.84 -8.75
CA LEU A 202 0.20 6.39 -8.92
C LEU A 202 0.31 7.84 -8.47
N ALA A 203 -0.74 8.65 -8.68
CA ALA A 203 -0.81 10.00 -8.17
C ALA A 203 -0.83 10.03 -6.63
N PHE A 204 -1.56 9.11 -5.99
CA PHE A 204 -1.54 8.95 -4.53
C PHE A 204 -0.17 8.55 -4.02
N ARG A 205 0.51 7.60 -4.69
CA ARG A 205 1.88 7.25 -4.34
C ARG A 205 2.78 8.48 -4.33
N ALA A 206 2.67 9.35 -5.33
CA ALA A 206 3.45 10.59 -5.37
C ALA A 206 3.11 11.53 -4.20
N LYS A 207 1.82 11.72 -3.89
CA LYS A 207 1.37 12.51 -2.73
C LYS A 207 1.90 11.96 -1.40
N LEU A 208 1.88 10.63 -1.22
CA LEU A 208 2.39 9.96 -0.02
C LEU A 208 3.91 10.11 0.11
N MET A 209 4.65 10.01 -1.01
CA MET A 209 6.09 10.25 -1.02
C MET A 209 6.42 11.71 -0.69
N ALA A 210 5.61 12.68 -1.15
CA ALA A 210 5.78 14.08 -0.76
C ALA A 210 5.53 14.31 0.74
N GLN A 211 4.57 13.61 1.35
CA GLN A 211 4.38 13.65 2.81
C GLN A 211 5.58 13.06 3.56
N LEU A 212 6.17 11.99 3.04
CA LEU A 212 7.40 11.42 3.58
C LEU A 212 8.55 12.43 3.54
N GLU A 213 8.75 13.12 2.42
CA GLU A 213 9.79 14.16 2.29
C GLU A 213 9.56 15.31 3.27
N SER A 214 8.32 15.78 3.39
CA SER A 214 7.93 16.82 4.35
C SER A 214 8.25 16.41 5.79
N LYS A 215 7.96 15.17 6.19
CA LYS A 215 8.28 14.63 7.53
C LYS A 215 9.79 14.58 7.79
N LEU A 216 10.59 14.32 6.76
CA LEU A 216 12.06 14.33 6.83
C LEU A 216 12.65 15.75 6.75
N GLY A 217 11.83 16.79 6.54
CA GLY A 217 12.28 18.17 6.40
C GLY A 217 13.04 18.43 5.09
N ARG A 218 12.67 17.71 4.03
CA ARG A 218 13.23 17.86 2.68
C ARG A 218 12.24 18.53 1.73
#